data_AF-A0A852KTY4-F1
#
_entry.id   AF-A0A852KTY4-F1
#
_cell.length_a   1.000
_cell.length_b   1.000
_cell.length_c   1.000
_cell.angle_alpha   90.00
_cell.angle_beta   90.00
_cell.angle_gamma   90.00
#
_symmetry.space_group_name_H-M   'P 1'
#
loop_
_entity.id
_entity.type
_entity.pdbx_description
1 polymer ?
#
loop_
_entity_poly.entity_id
_entity_poly.type
_entity_poly.pdbx_seq_one_letter_code
_entity_poly.pdbx_strand_id
1 'polypeptide(L)'
;QTDCFNYVCFLQSYNSSHLYACGTYAFQPKCTYIELSSFTLDQVAFEDGKGKCPYDPTKGHTGLIVDGELYSATFNNFLGTEPIILRNLGPHYSVKTEHLTSWLNGVAGGELTGSSSGDDDKVYFFFSERAVEYDCYTDELVARVARVCK
;
A
#
# COMPACT_ATOMS: atom_id res chain seq x y z
N GLN A 1 9.43 -24.23 -3.70
CA GLN A 1 8.60 -24.01 -2.49
C GLN A 1 9.26 -22.88 -1.70
N THR A 2 9.05 -21.65 -2.13
CA THR A 2 9.69 -20.43 -1.58
C THR A 2 8.66 -19.42 -1.09
N ASP A 3 7.39 -19.54 -1.46
CA ASP A 3 6.49 -18.38 -1.37
C ASP A 3 5.75 -18.30 -0.02
N CYS A 4 5.83 -19.36 0.81
CA CYS A 4 5.20 -19.42 2.14
C CYS A 4 6.10 -18.87 3.26
N PHE A 5 6.93 -17.88 2.96
CA PHE A 5 7.69 -17.13 3.97
C PHE A 5 7.03 -15.78 4.25
N ASN A 6 7.53 -15.10 5.29
CA ASN A 6 7.20 -13.71 5.52
C ASN A 6 8.18 -12.82 4.74
N TYR A 7 7.69 -12.17 3.68
CA TYR A 7 8.44 -11.20 2.91
C TYR A 7 8.08 -9.79 3.38
N VAL A 8 9.06 -9.04 3.86
CA VAL A 8 8.86 -7.65 4.29
C VAL A 8 8.61 -6.78 3.05
N CYS A 9 7.43 -6.18 2.98
CA CYS A 9 6.93 -5.41 1.84
C CYS A 9 6.86 -3.90 2.16
N PHE A 10 6.86 -3.54 3.44
CA PHE A 10 6.82 -2.16 3.90
C PHE A 10 7.65 -2.03 5.18
N LEU A 11 8.50 -1.00 5.23
CA LEU A 11 9.29 -0.65 6.40
C LEU A 11 9.59 0.84 6.37
N GLN A 12 9.03 1.61 7.30
CA GLN A 12 9.26 3.05 7.39
C GLN A 12 9.23 3.54 8.84
N SER A 13 9.91 4.66 9.13
CA SER A 13 9.78 5.33 10.43
C SER A 13 8.34 5.83 10.62
N TYR A 14 7.73 5.42 11.72
CA TYR A 14 6.41 5.92 12.13
C TYR A 14 6.54 7.15 13.03
N ASN A 15 7.49 7.10 13.96
CA ASN A 15 7.87 8.21 14.83
C ASN A 15 9.34 8.06 15.25
N SER A 16 9.80 8.88 16.19
CA SER A 16 11.18 8.90 16.67
C SER A 16 11.62 7.63 17.41
N SER A 17 10.69 6.79 17.87
CA SER A 17 10.98 5.57 18.65
C SER A 17 10.59 4.28 17.95
N HIS A 18 9.75 4.31 16.91
CA HIS A 18 9.22 3.11 16.26
C HIS A 18 9.30 3.19 14.73
N LEU A 19 9.64 2.05 14.12
CA LEU A 19 9.33 1.75 12.72
C LEU A 19 7.95 1.10 12.64
N TYR A 20 7.25 1.31 11.53
CA TYR A 20 6.11 0.48 11.12
C TYR A 20 6.57 -0.47 10.03
N ALA A 21 6.25 -1.76 10.20
CA ALA A 21 6.64 -2.81 9.28
C ALA A 21 5.43 -3.65 8.88
N CYS A 22 5.34 -4.03 7.62
CA CYS A 22 4.39 -5.03 7.14
C CYS A 22 5.09 -6.10 6.32
N GLY A 23 4.55 -7.32 6.36
CA GLY A 23 5.02 -8.42 5.55
C GLY A 23 3.90 -9.38 5.14
N THR A 24 4.17 -10.16 4.10
CA THR A 24 3.20 -11.09 3.50
C THR A 24 2.75 -12.18 4.46
N TYR A 25 3.58 -12.51 5.44
CA TYR A 25 3.36 -13.51 6.48
C TYR A 25 2.72 -14.80 5.92
N ALA A 26 3.37 -15.40 4.92
CA ALA A 26 2.91 -16.60 4.22
C ALA A 26 1.47 -16.47 3.66
N PHE A 27 1.23 -15.42 2.86
CA PHE A 27 -0.09 -15.09 2.31
C PHE A 27 -1.16 -14.79 3.38
N GLN A 28 -0.76 -14.23 4.52
CA GLN A 28 -1.67 -13.71 5.51
C GLN A 28 -1.13 -12.38 6.06
N PRO A 29 -1.15 -11.29 5.28
CA PRO A 29 -0.40 -10.07 5.56
C PRO A 29 -0.59 -9.56 6.99
N LYS A 30 0.52 -9.21 7.65
CA LYS A 30 0.56 -8.66 9.00
C LYS A 30 1.41 -7.41 9.07
N CYS A 31 1.04 -6.50 9.96
CA CYS A 31 1.84 -5.33 10.28
C CYS A 31 2.14 -5.27 11.78
N THR A 32 3.20 -4.58 12.16
CA THR A 32 3.60 -4.36 13.55
C THR A 32 4.49 -3.12 13.69
N TYR A 33 4.74 -2.71 14.93
CA TYR A 33 5.71 -1.68 15.26
C TYR A 33 7.00 -2.33 15.76
N ILE A 34 8.14 -1.80 15.32
CA ILE A 34 9.47 -2.21 15.78
C ILE A 34 10.07 -1.07 16.59
N GLU A 35 10.38 -1.32 17.86
CA GLU A 35 11.06 -0.35 18.72
C GLU A 35 12.50 -0.15 18.23
N LEU A 36 12.90 1.10 17.97
CA LEU A 36 14.22 1.44 17.43
C LEU A 36 15.37 1.23 18.42
N SER A 37 15.13 1.43 19.72
CA SER A 37 16.16 1.36 20.75
C SER A 37 16.73 -0.06 20.91
N SER A 38 15.85 -1.06 20.86
CA SER A 38 16.12 -2.46 21.12
C SER A 38 16.06 -3.31 19.83
N PHE A 39 15.51 -2.75 18.75
CA PHE A 39 15.18 -3.46 17.50
C PHE A 39 14.31 -4.70 17.75
N THR A 40 13.33 -4.55 18.64
CA THR A 40 12.39 -5.62 19.00
C THR A 40 10.97 -5.26 18.56
N LEU A 41 10.16 -6.29 18.34
CA LEU A 41 8.73 -6.16 18.04
C LEU A 41 7.94 -7.01 19.03
N ASP A 42 6.71 -6.60 19.31
CA ASP A 42 5.78 -7.40 20.12
C ASP A 42 5.17 -8.52 19.27
N GLN A 43 5.52 -9.76 19.60
CA GLN A 43 5.10 -10.96 18.87
C GLN A 43 3.62 -11.27 18.98
N VAL A 44 2.90 -10.66 19.94
CA VAL A 44 1.45 -10.86 20.10
C VAL A 44 0.63 -9.69 19.55
N ALA A 45 1.26 -8.55 19.25
CA ALA A 45 0.60 -7.34 18.78
C ALA A 45 0.73 -7.15 17.25
N PHE A 46 0.35 -8.17 16.48
CA PHE A 46 0.25 -8.05 15.03
C PHE A 46 -1.11 -7.47 14.61
N GLU A 47 -1.07 -6.42 13.81
CA GLU A 47 -2.22 -5.84 13.13
C GLU A 47 -2.53 -6.57 11.83
N ASP A 48 -3.77 -6.47 11.36
CA ASP A 48 -4.15 -6.91 10.02
C ASP A 48 -3.42 -6.07 8.95
N GLY A 49 -2.75 -6.76 8.03
CA GLY A 49 -1.99 -6.15 6.93
C GLY A 49 -2.77 -6.07 5.61
N LYS A 50 -4.03 -6.51 5.59
CA LYS A 50 -4.89 -6.47 4.40
C LYS A 50 -4.98 -5.05 3.83
N GLY A 51 -4.65 -4.89 2.55
CA GLY A 51 -4.64 -3.60 1.87
C GLY A 51 -3.44 -2.69 2.21
N LYS A 52 -2.59 -3.08 3.17
CA LYS A 52 -1.32 -2.40 3.51
C LYS A 52 -0.12 -3.11 2.90
N CYS A 53 -0.21 -4.43 2.78
CA CYS A 53 0.80 -5.32 2.22
C CYS A 53 0.14 -6.40 1.35
N PRO A 54 0.76 -6.82 0.24
CA PRO A 54 0.20 -7.86 -0.60
C PRO A 54 0.24 -9.24 0.09
N TYR A 55 -0.65 -10.12 -0.32
CA TYR A 55 -0.64 -11.54 0.07
C TYR A 55 0.53 -12.29 -0.59
N ASP A 56 0.70 -12.09 -1.89
CA ASP A 56 1.72 -12.72 -2.71
C ASP A 56 2.93 -11.77 -2.85
N PRO A 57 4.16 -12.22 -2.53
CA PRO A 57 5.36 -11.38 -2.59
C PRO A 57 5.71 -10.86 -4.00
N THR A 58 5.13 -11.44 -5.05
CA THR A 58 5.33 -11.02 -6.45
C THR A 58 4.40 -9.88 -6.88
N LYS A 59 3.40 -9.53 -6.06
CA LYS A 59 2.43 -8.48 -6.40
C LYS A 59 2.98 -7.09 -6.09
N GLY A 60 2.69 -6.17 -7.00
CA GLY A 60 3.05 -4.76 -6.86
C GLY A 60 2.43 -4.14 -5.62
N HIS A 61 3.20 -3.31 -4.93
CA HIS A 61 2.78 -2.59 -3.74
C HIS A 61 3.56 -1.30 -3.59
N THR A 62 3.00 -0.35 -2.86
CA THR A 62 3.69 0.86 -2.40
C THR A 62 3.03 1.39 -1.14
N GLY A 63 3.79 2.12 -0.33
CA GLY A 63 3.27 2.74 0.88
C GLY A 63 4.11 3.94 1.30
N LEU A 64 3.48 4.87 2.02
CA LEU A 64 4.10 6.06 2.59
C LEU A 64 3.35 6.46 3.86
N ILE A 65 4.09 6.74 4.93
CA ILE A 65 3.56 7.38 6.14
C ILE A 65 3.77 8.88 6.05
N VAL A 66 2.68 9.64 6.17
CA VAL A 66 2.68 11.11 6.24
C VAL A 66 1.76 11.52 7.37
N ASP A 67 2.23 12.43 8.24
CA ASP A 67 1.44 12.99 9.34
C ASP A 67 0.81 11.91 10.27
N GLY A 68 1.50 10.77 10.41
CA GLY A 68 1.06 9.63 11.23
C GLY A 68 0.07 8.69 10.54
N GLU A 69 -0.26 8.92 9.27
CA GLU A 69 -1.19 8.12 8.48
C GLU A 69 -0.47 7.34 7.39
N LEU A 70 -0.84 6.07 7.22
CA LEU A 70 -0.33 5.22 6.16
C LEU A 70 -1.22 5.34 4.92
N TYR A 71 -0.60 5.77 3.83
CA TYR A 71 -1.12 5.71 2.47
C TYR A 71 -0.51 4.50 1.79
N SER A 72 -1.32 3.56 1.35
CA SER A 72 -0.86 2.30 0.77
C SER A 72 -1.62 1.99 -0.51
N ALA A 73 -0.95 1.36 -1.46
CA ALA A 73 -1.58 0.82 -2.65
C ALA A 73 -1.06 -0.60 -2.91
N THR A 74 -1.98 -1.55 -2.99
CA THR A 74 -1.69 -2.98 -3.16
C THR A 74 -2.97 -3.72 -3.57
N PHE A 75 -3.09 -5.00 -3.26
CA PHE A 75 -4.26 -5.82 -3.49
C PHE A 75 -4.95 -6.23 -2.19
N ASN A 76 -6.28 -6.20 -2.20
CA ASN A 76 -7.13 -6.46 -1.05
C ASN A 76 -7.44 -7.96 -0.84
N ASN A 77 -7.11 -8.83 -1.80
CA ASN A 77 -7.42 -10.25 -1.73
C ASN A 77 -6.21 -11.15 -2.08
N PHE A 78 -6.32 -12.43 -1.70
CA PHE A 78 -5.29 -13.43 -1.94
C PHE A 78 -4.94 -13.61 -3.42
N LEU A 79 -5.93 -13.50 -4.32
CA LEU A 79 -5.73 -13.71 -5.76
C LEU A 79 -4.96 -12.55 -6.44
N GLY A 80 -4.83 -11.40 -5.76
CA GLY A 80 -4.23 -10.21 -6.33
C GLY A 80 -5.02 -9.66 -7.52
N THR A 81 -6.36 -9.63 -7.38
CA THR A 81 -7.30 -9.15 -8.42
C THR A 81 -8.09 -7.92 -7.99
N GLU A 82 -8.08 -7.59 -6.69
CA GLU A 82 -8.79 -6.43 -6.13
C GLU A 82 -7.77 -5.33 -5.80
N PRO A 83 -7.37 -4.47 -6.75
CA PRO A 83 -6.50 -3.35 -6.47
C PRO A 83 -7.18 -2.38 -5.49
N ILE A 84 -6.39 -1.81 -4.59
CA ILE A 84 -6.88 -0.90 -3.56
C ILE A 84 -5.85 0.19 -3.29
N ILE A 85 -6.32 1.43 -3.19
CA ILE A 85 -5.61 2.49 -2.47
C ILE A 85 -6.30 2.65 -1.12
N LEU A 86 -5.53 2.61 -0.03
CA LEU A 86 -5.99 2.63 1.35
C LEU A 86 -5.23 3.69 2.14
N ARG A 87 -5.98 4.57 2.82
CA ARG A 87 -5.49 5.39 3.93
C ARG A 87 -5.93 4.77 5.25
N ASN A 88 -5.00 4.48 6.14
CA ASN A 88 -5.23 3.91 7.47
C ASN A 88 -4.23 4.50 8.47
N LEU A 89 -4.27 4.06 9.73
CA LEU A 89 -3.56 4.66 10.87
C LEU A 89 -3.99 6.10 11.13
N GLY A 90 -3.40 6.70 12.16
CA GLY A 90 -3.67 8.08 12.56
C GLY A 90 -5.07 8.30 13.15
N PRO A 91 -5.45 9.59 13.31
CA PRO A 91 -6.69 9.96 13.99
C PRO A 91 -7.93 9.89 13.10
N HIS A 92 -7.77 9.89 11.77
CA HIS A 92 -8.91 9.88 10.85
C HIS A 92 -9.44 8.47 10.59
N TYR A 93 -10.70 8.40 10.16
CA TYR A 93 -11.28 7.15 9.67
C TYR A 93 -10.51 6.65 8.45
N SER A 94 -10.41 5.31 8.39
CA SER A 94 -9.80 4.65 7.25
C SER A 94 -10.65 4.84 6.00
N VAL A 95 -10.01 5.18 4.89
CA VAL A 95 -10.66 5.42 3.60
C VAL A 95 -10.00 4.52 2.56
N LYS A 96 -10.79 3.96 1.66
CA LYS A 96 -10.30 3.15 0.55
C LYS A 96 -11.05 3.46 -0.73
N THR A 97 -10.43 3.16 -1.87
CA THR A 97 -11.08 3.24 -3.18
C THR A 97 -12.24 2.25 -3.30
N GLU A 98 -13.23 2.62 -4.11
CA GLU A 98 -14.33 1.72 -4.49
C GLU A 98 -13.83 0.56 -5.34
N HIS A 99 -14.48 -0.60 -5.22
CA HIS A 99 -14.14 -1.80 -6.00
C HIS A 99 -14.82 -1.78 -7.38
N LEU A 100 -14.45 -0.79 -8.19
CA LEU A 100 -14.95 -0.57 -9.54
C LEU A 100 -13.78 -0.33 -10.50
N THR A 101 -13.86 -0.88 -11.70
CA THR A 101 -12.82 -0.71 -12.75
C THR A 101 -12.69 0.73 -13.23
N SER A 102 -13.69 1.58 -13.00
CA SER A 102 -13.61 3.02 -13.24
C SER A 102 -12.70 3.77 -12.26
N TRP A 103 -12.37 3.15 -11.12
CA TRP A 103 -11.43 3.70 -10.14
C TRP A 103 -10.03 3.15 -10.32
N LEU A 104 -9.88 1.82 -10.40
CA LEU A 104 -8.60 1.14 -10.55
C LEU A 104 -8.76 -0.13 -11.41
N ASN A 105 -8.00 -0.26 -12.49
CA ASN A 105 -8.03 -1.42 -13.37
C ASN A 105 -6.68 -2.14 -13.48
N GLY A 106 -6.10 -2.44 -12.31
CA GLY A 106 -4.78 -3.06 -12.15
C GLY A 106 -3.76 -2.10 -11.54
N VAL A 107 -2.83 -2.64 -10.75
CA VAL A 107 -1.77 -1.86 -10.11
C VAL A 107 -0.45 -2.60 -10.29
N ALA A 108 0.44 -2.03 -11.10
CA ALA A 108 1.84 -2.41 -11.12
C ALA A 108 2.69 -1.21 -10.69
N GLY A 109 3.20 -1.28 -9.46
CA GLY A 109 4.27 -0.43 -8.92
C GLY A 109 3.91 1.05 -8.80
N GLY A 110 3.94 1.57 -7.57
CA GLY A 110 3.74 3.00 -7.38
C GLY A 110 4.88 3.68 -6.66
N GLU A 111 5.25 4.83 -7.19
CA GLU A 111 6.01 5.82 -6.45
C GLU A 111 5.01 6.67 -5.67
N LEU A 112 5.34 7.01 -4.43
CA LEU A 112 4.52 7.85 -3.57
C LEU A 112 5.38 9.06 -3.18
N THR A 113 4.86 10.26 -3.43
CA THR A 113 5.55 11.51 -3.04
C THR A 113 4.64 12.39 -2.21
N GLY A 114 5.21 12.96 -1.14
CA GLY A 114 4.60 14.09 -0.43
C GLY A 114 5.05 15.39 -1.09
N SER A 115 4.10 16.28 -1.41
CA SER A 115 4.43 17.65 -1.83
C SER A 115 5.25 18.34 -0.74
N SER A 116 6.34 19.00 -1.12
CA SER A 116 7.11 19.94 -0.29
C SER A 116 6.90 21.40 -0.67
N SER A 117 5.97 21.66 -1.61
CA SER A 117 5.79 22.96 -2.23
C SER A 117 4.34 23.44 -2.11
N GLY A 118 3.97 24.11 -1.02
CA GLY A 118 2.83 25.04 -0.89
C GLY A 118 1.41 24.48 -1.11
N ASP A 119 1.29 23.32 -1.73
CA ASP A 119 0.09 22.51 -1.95
C ASP A 119 0.25 21.19 -1.17
N ASP A 120 0.66 21.34 0.09
CA ASP A 120 1.15 20.28 0.98
C ASP A 120 0.05 19.35 1.51
N ASP A 121 -1.17 19.46 0.99
CA ASP A 121 -2.33 18.68 1.44
C ASP A 121 -2.63 17.49 0.52
N LYS A 122 -1.67 17.04 -0.30
CA LYS A 122 -1.88 15.98 -1.29
C LYS A 122 -0.82 14.87 -1.25
N VAL A 123 -1.29 13.64 -1.48
CA VAL A 123 -0.46 12.46 -1.70
C VAL A 123 -0.71 11.96 -3.12
N TYR A 124 0.37 11.74 -3.87
CA TYR A 124 0.31 11.31 -5.27
C TYR A 124 0.65 9.82 -5.39
N PHE A 125 -0.19 9.09 -6.11
CA PHE A 125 0.02 7.69 -6.48
C PHE A 125 0.33 7.60 -7.97
N PHE A 126 1.51 7.12 -8.30
CA PHE A 126 1.87 6.73 -9.66
C PHE A 126 1.59 5.23 -9.81
N PHE A 127 1.01 4.77 -10.91
CA PHE A 127 0.77 3.33 -11.13
C PHE A 127 0.52 3.03 -12.60
N SER A 128 0.64 1.76 -12.98
CA SER A 128 0.18 1.27 -14.29
C SER A 128 -1.10 0.45 -14.17
N GLU A 129 -2.06 0.70 -15.05
CA GLU A 129 -3.33 -0.02 -15.14
C GLU A 129 -3.69 -0.37 -16.59
N ARG A 130 -4.68 -1.25 -16.78
CA ARG A 130 -5.24 -1.52 -18.10
C ARG A 130 -6.21 -0.39 -18.46
N ALA A 131 -5.98 0.25 -19.60
CA ALA A 131 -6.83 1.34 -20.03
C ALA A 131 -8.26 0.85 -20.31
N VAL A 132 -9.25 1.66 -19.91
CA VAL A 132 -10.69 1.40 -20.16
C VAL A 132 -11.25 2.34 -21.23
N GLU A 133 -10.52 3.40 -21.57
CA GLU A 133 -10.89 4.43 -22.55
C GLU A 133 -10.54 4.06 -23.99
N TYR A 134 -9.62 3.11 -24.19
CA TYR A 134 -9.25 2.62 -25.51
C TYR A 134 -10.07 1.36 -25.81
N ASP A 135 -11.04 1.48 -26.73
CA ASP A 135 -11.71 0.34 -27.35
C ASP A 135 -10.79 -0.30 -28.40
N CYS A 136 -9.58 -0.67 -27.95
CA CYS A 136 -8.57 -1.32 -28.77
C CYS A 136 -8.63 -2.83 -28.50
N TYR A 137 -8.44 -3.63 -29.55
CA TYR A 137 -8.42 -5.10 -29.49
C TYR A 137 -7.28 -5.69 -28.62
N THR A 138 -6.51 -4.84 -27.92
CA THR A 138 -5.32 -5.19 -27.14
C THR A 138 -5.41 -4.59 -25.74
N ASP A 139 -5.21 -5.43 -24.71
CA ASP A 139 -5.03 -5.03 -23.31
C ASP A 139 -3.79 -4.10 -23.19
N GLU A 140 -3.96 -2.80 -23.36
CA GLU A 140 -2.88 -1.82 -23.25
C GLU A 140 -2.68 -1.36 -21.79
N LEU A 141 -1.43 -1.45 -21.32
CA LEU A 141 -1.02 -0.92 -20.03
C LEU A 141 -0.65 0.55 -20.18
N VAL A 142 -1.29 1.41 -19.37
CA VAL A 142 -1.04 2.85 -19.34
C VAL A 142 -0.55 3.29 -17.97
N ALA A 143 0.34 4.28 -17.95
CA ALA A 143 0.78 4.93 -16.72
C ALA A 143 -0.23 6.01 -16.29
N ARG A 144 -0.49 6.09 -14.99
CA ARG A 144 -1.41 7.03 -14.35
C ARG A 144 -0.76 7.74 -13.18
N VAL A 145 -1.27 8.93 -12.90
CA VAL A 145 -1.07 9.63 -11.64
C VAL A 145 -2.44 9.95 -11.03
N ALA A 146 -2.65 9.53 -9.80
CA ALA A 146 -3.80 9.90 -8.97
C ALA A 146 -3.33 10.72 -7.78
N ARG A 147 -4.25 11.49 -7.19
CA ARG A 147 -3.98 12.25 -5.98
C ARG A 147 -5.13 12.10 -5.00
N VAL A 148 -4.79 12.06 -3.72
CA VAL A 148 -5.75 12.13 -2.61
C VAL A 148 -5.41 13.31 -1.73
N CYS A 149 -6.41 13.89 -1.08
CA CYS A 149 -6.16 14.84 -0.01
C CYS A 149 -5.63 14.08 1.21
N LYS A 150 -4.73 14.74 1.96
CA LYS A 150 -4.34 14.26 3.28
C LYS A 150 -5.54 14.17 4.21
#